data_AF-A0A316YQC2-F1
#
_entry.id   AF-A0A316YQC2-F1
#
_cell.length_a   1.000
_cell.length_b   1.000
_cell.length_c   1.000
_cell.angle_alpha   90.00
_cell.angle_beta   90.00
_cell.angle_gamma   90.00
#
_symmetry.space_group_name_H-M   'P 1'
#
loop_
_entity.id
_entity.type
_entity.pdbx_description
1 polymer ?
#
loop_
_entity_poly.entity_id
_entity_poly.type
_entity_poly.pdbx_seq_one_letter_code
_entity_poly.pdbx_strand_id
1 'polypeptide(L)'
;MSGRVSNEEFLAKLQSLFESCASSHSLYLSQKRATKAAVSGKSAAAAATTTWPVIFRATDGKGRGAAERSTRRTKFSTLVEADALAAFQQAYTALLRTRMAGFLKKRDKAKERRTDKALKEQRKRLEDFASKAKVSQIGSKRGAGRRKRQNAQKRAAKARMERMRLAKATKAAPQGSGSAAAPKA
;
A
#
# COMPACT_ATOMS: atom_id res chain seq x y z
N MET A 1 -20.51 28.52 -4.47
CA MET A 1 -20.56 27.11 -4.95
C MET A 1 -20.39 27.16 -6.45
N SER A 2 -19.17 27.12 -6.99
CA SER A 2 -19.02 27.23 -8.45
C SER A 2 -17.75 26.56 -8.94
N GLY A 3 -17.89 25.84 -10.05
CA GLY A 3 -16.81 25.14 -10.73
C GLY A 3 -17.07 23.65 -10.90
N ARG A 4 -18.28 23.25 -11.33
CA ARG A 4 -18.38 21.98 -12.06
C ARG A 4 -17.64 22.17 -13.37
N VAL A 5 -16.71 21.28 -13.65
CA VAL A 5 -15.85 21.30 -14.83
C VAL A 5 -15.97 19.98 -15.58
N SER A 6 -15.66 20.00 -16.87
CA SER A 6 -15.55 18.77 -17.65
C SER A 6 -14.44 17.85 -17.11
N ASN A 7 -14.47 16.58 -17.49
CA ASN A 7 -13.49 15.59 -17.03
C ASN A 7 -12.05 15.98 -17.43
N GLU A 8 -11.88 16.50 -18.64
CA GLU A 8 -10.58 16.92 -19.17
C GLU A 8 -10.08 18.20 -18.49
N GLU A 9 -10.95 19.21 -18.34
CA GLU A 9 -10.60 20.42 -17.61
C GLU A 9 -10.25 20.14 -16.15
N PHE A 10 -10.88 19.15 -15.52
CA PHE A 10 -10.55 18.74 -14.17
C PHE A 10 -9.10 18.29 -14.07
N LEU A 11 -8.63 17.47 -15.00
CA LEU A 11 -7.25 16.97 -15.03
C LEU A 11 -6.25 18.09 -15.31
N ALA A 12 -6.58 18.99 -16.25
CA ALA A 12 -5.73 20.15 -16.55
C ALA A 12 -5.62 21.11 -15.34
N LYS A 13 -6.74 21.46 -14.71
CA LYS A 13 -6.76 22.31 -13.50
C LYS A 13 -6.06 21.63 -12.33
N LEU A 14 -6.19 20.31 -12.19
CA LEU A 14 -5.48 19.54 -11.16
C LEU A 14 -3.97 19.59 -11.36
N GLN A 15 -3.49 19.50 -12.61
CA GLN A 15 -2.08 19.64 -12.95
C GLN A 15 -1.53 21.01 -12.54
N SER A 16 -2.21 22.10 -12.91
CA SER A 16 -1.82 23.45 -12.48
C SER A 16 -1.87 23.62 -10.95
N LEU A 17 -2.82 22.95 -10.29
CA LEU A 17 -2.94 22.99 -8.83
C LEU A 17 -1.71 22.35 -8.16
N PHE A 18 -1.22 21.21 -8.66
CA PHE A 18 0.01 20.57 -8.16
C PHE A 18 1.23 21.48 -8.27
N GLU A 19 1.35 22.22 -9.38
CA GLU A 19 2.46 23.17 -9.58
C GLU A 19 2.34 24.36 -8.62
N SER A 20 1.13 24.90 -8.44
CA SER A 20 0.88 26.00 -7.51
C SER A 20 1.11 25.63 -6.04
N CYS A 21 0.89 24.36 -5.67
CA CYS A 21 1.03 23.84 -4.32
C CYS A 21 2.38 23.16 -4.06
N ALA A 22 3.33 23.21 -5.02
CA ALA A 22 4.59 22.49 -4.91
C ALA A 22 5.46 23.00 -3.75
N SER A 23 5.44 24.31 -3.50
CA SER A 23 6.22 24.96 -2.44
C SER A 23 5.42 25.23 -1.17
N SER A 24 4.10 25.38 -1.27
CA SER A 24 3.25 25.81 -0.17
C SER A 24 1.85 25.19 -0.25
N HIS A 25 1.34 24.82 0.93
CA HIS A 25 0.00 24.22 1.14
C HIS A 25 -0.15 22.75 0.77
N SER A 26 -1.26 22.18 1.22
CA SER A 26 -1.64 20.79 0.98
C SER A 26 -2.82 20.75 0.01
N LEU A 27 -2.74 19.84 -0.95
CA LEU A 27 -3.80 19.59 -1.92
C LEU A 27 -4.71 18.48 -1.39
N TYR A 28 -6.00 18.76 -1.29
CA TYR A 28 -7.01 17.80 -0.84
C TYR A 28 -7.82 17.30 -2.03
N LEU A 29 -7.80 15.99 -2.25
CA LEU A 29 -8.62 15.29 -3.22
C LEU A 29 -9.65 14.43 -2.49
N SER A 30 -10.90 14.49 -2.93
CA SER A 30 -11.96 13.63 -2.42
C SER A 30 -12.70 12.96 -3.57
N GLN A 31 -12.97 11.67 -3.40
CA GLN A 31 -13.75 10.86 -4.32
C GLN A 31 -14.94 10.31 -3.54
N LYS A 32 -16.16 10.57 -4.01
CA LYS A 32 -17.40 10.11 -3.37
C LYS A 32 -18.39 9.64 -4.41
N ARG A 33 -19.19 8.62 -4.10
CA ARG A 33 -20.37 8.26 -4.90
C ARG A 33 -21.36 9.42 -4.93
N ALA A 34 -21.79 9.85 -6.11
CA ALA A 34 -22.83 10.87 -6.23
C ALA A 34 -24.18 10.28 -5.78
N THR A 35 -24.88 10.98 -4.90
CA THR A 35 -26.25 10.63 -4.49
C THR A 35 -27.26 11.37 -5.38
N LYS A 36 -28.50 10.85 -5.47
CA LYS A 36 -29.59 11.34 -6.35
C LYS A 36 -29.76 12.87 -6.41
N ALA A 37 -29.52 13.58 -5.30
CA ALA A 37 -29.60 15.05 -5.22
C ALA A 37 -28.53 15.80 -6.04
N ALA A 38 -27.40 15.17 -6.37
CA ALA A 38 -26.35 15.76 -7.21
C ALA A 38 -26.59 15.54 -8.71
N VAL A 39 -27.59 14.73 -9.08
CA VAL A 39 -27.99 14.41 -10.45
C VAL A 39 -29.35 15.07 -10.71
N SER A 40 -29.46 16.38 -10.46
CA SER A 40 -30.61 17.16 -10.94
C SER A 40 -30.48 17.30 -12.46
N GLY A 41 -30.96 16.32 -13.22
CA GLY A 41 -30.93 16.38 -14.67
C GLY A 41 -31.51 15.18 -15.41
N LYS A 42 -31.27 13.92 -14.99
CA LYS A 42 -31.80 12.76 -15.73
C LYS A 42 -32.16 11.58 -14.82
N SER A 43 -33.45 11.22 -14.92
CA SER A 43 -34.18 9.98 -14.60
C SER A 43 -33.97 9.27 -13.26
N ALA A 44 -35.06 9.24 -12.48
CA ALA A 44 -35.24 8.53 -11.24
C ALA A 44 -35.83 7.11 -11.43
N ALA A 45 -35.41 6.34 -12.44
CA ALA A 45 -35.94 5.00 -12.69
C ALA A 45 -34.83 3.96 -12.95
N ALA A 46 -34.46 3.19 -11.92
CA ALA A 46 -33.94 1.81 -11.97
C ALA A 46 -33.22 1.48 -10.66
N ALA A 47 -33.92 0.86 -9.71
CA ALA A 47 -33.43 0.57 -8.35
C ALA A 47 -32.78 -0.82 -8.17
N ALA A 48 -32.32 -1.49 -9.24
CA ALA A 48 -31.72 -2.83 -9.11
C ALA A 48 -30.43 -3.07 -9.92
N THR A 49 -30.04 -2.16 -10.82
CA THR A 49 -28.84 -2.25 -11.68
C THR A 49 -28.08 -0.92 -11.77
N THR A 50 -28.21 -0.09 -10.74
CA THR A 50 -27.87 1.33 -10.81
C THR A 50 -26.36 1.56 -10.79
N THR A 51 -25.76 1.83 -11.95
CA THR A 51 -24.39 2.35 -12.02
C THR A 51 -24.39 3.78 -11.53
N TRP A 52 -23.60 4.06 -10.50
CA TRP A 52 -23.60 5.38 -9.84
C TRP A 52 -22.45 6.24 -10.34
N PRO A 53 -22.70 7.50 -10.73
CA PRO A 53 -21.62 8.42 -11.04
C PRO A 53 -20.79 8.71 -9.78
N VAL A 54 -19.53 9.05 -10.00
CA VAL A 54 -18.57 9.38 -8.94
C VAL A 54 -18.21 10.86 -9.05
N ILE A 55 -18.33 11.59 -7.94
CA ILE A 55 -17.88 12.97 -7.87
C ILE A 55 -16.44 13.05 -7.34
N PHE A 56 -15.59 13.72 -8.09
CA PHE A 56 -14.23 14.07 -7.70
C PHE A 56 -14.18 15.54 -7.33
N ARG A 57 -13.50 15.89 -6.25
CA ARG A 57 -13.32 17.29 -5.81
C ARG A 57 -11.86 17.53 -5.44
N ALA A 58 -11.32 18.67 -5.85
CA ALA A 58 -9.98 19.11 -5.54
C ALA A 58 -10.00 20.49 -4.87
N THR A 59 -9.10 20.73 -3.91
CA THR A 59 -8.91 22.05 -3.28
C THR A 59 -7.50 22.23 -2.74
N ASP A 60 -7.00 23.47 -2.76
CA ASP A 60 -5.66 23.87 -2.30
C ASP A 60 -5.57 24.20 -0.80
N GLY A 61 -6.66 24.03 -0.05
CA GLY A 61 -6.66 24.22 1.40
C GLY A 61 -6.43 25.66 1.88
N LYS A 62 -6.39 26.65 0.98
CA LYS A 62 -6.20 28.07 1.32
C LYS A 62 -7.43 28.63 2.08
N GLY A 63 -7.19 29.64 2.92
CA GLY A 63 -8.23 30.37 3.66
C GLY A 63 -8.55 29.78 5.05
N ARG A 64 -7.57 29.81 5.97
CA ARG A 64 -7.75 29.34 7.37
C ARG A 64 -8.58 30.29 8.25
N GLY A 65 -8.88 31.51 7.80
CA GLY A 65 -9.80 32.45 8.48
C GLY A 65 -11.25 32.34 7.98
N ALA A 66 -12.24 32.60 8.85
CA ALA A 66 -13.67 32.49 8.51
C ALA A 66 -14.10 33.37 7.32
N ALA A 67 -13.50 34.57 7.18
CA ALA A 67 -13.79 35.50 6.09
C ALA A 67 -13.12 35.11 4.75
N GLU A 68 -11.90 34.57 4.76
CA GLU A 68 -11.15 34.23 3.53
C GLU A 68 -11.42 32.81 2.98
N ARG A 69 -12.15 31.97 3.73
CA ARG A 69 -12.41 30.55 3.42
C ARG A 69 -13.23 30.34 2.13
N SER A 70 -13.92 31.39 1.67
CA SER A 70 -14.82 31.37 0.52
C SER A 70 -14.17 31.98 -0.73
N THR A 71 -13.48 33.11 -0.60
CA THR A 71 -13.05 33.95 -1.72
C THR A 71 -11.70 33.56 -2.32
N ARG A 72 -10.76 33.06 -1.52
CA ARG A 72 -9.38 32.79 -1.99
C ARG A 72 -9.06 31.32 -2.22
N ARG A 73 -10.01 30.41 -1.93
CA ARG A 73 -9.78 28.96 -1.98
C ARG A 73 -10.22 28.39 -3.32
N THR A 74 -9.27 27.84 -4.08
CA THR A 74 -9.56 27.14 -5.32
C THR A 74 -10.30 25.84 -5.02
N LYS A 75 -11.49 25.67 -5.58
CA LYS A 75 -12.34 24.48 -5.44
C LYS A 75 -12.97 24.19 -6.79
N PHE A 76 -12.77 22.99 -7.30
CA PHE A 76 -13.44 22.53 -8.50
C PHE A 76 -13.80 21.05 -8.35
N SER A 77 -14.82 20.63 -9.11
CA SER A 77 -15.33 19.27 -9.04
C SER A 77 -15.78 18.79 -10.40
N THR A 78 -15.67 17.49 -10.63
CA THR A 78 -16.21 16.84 -11.82
C THR A 78 -17.09 15.66 -11.45
N LEU A 79 -18.10 15.39 -12.27
CA LEU A 79 -19.00 14.24 -12.13
C LEU A 79 -18.63 13.25 -13.24
N VAL A 80 -18.11 12.10 -12.85
CA VAL A 80 -17.68 11.06 -13.79
C VAL A 80 -18.75 9.98 -13.82
N GLU A 81 -19.38 9.82 -14.98
CA GLU A 81 -20.30 8.72 -15.25
C GLU A 81 -19.53 7.39 -15.25
N ALA A 82 -20.25 6.30 -14.99
CA ALA A 82 -19.61 5.00 -14.84
C ALA A 82 -18.92 4.50 -16.11
N ASP A 83 -19.49 4.80 -17.28
CA ASP A 83 -18.95 4.38 -18.58
C ASP A 83 -17.59 5.04 -18.87
N ALA A 84 -17.43 6.29 -18.45
CA ALA A 84 -16.20 7.07 -18.63
C ALA A 84 -15.18 6.88 -17.49
N LEU A 85 -15.54 6.15 -16.42
CA LEU A 85 -14.73 6.02 -15.20
C LEU A 85 -13.39 5.34 -15.46
N ALA A 86 -13.38 4.27 -16.26
CA ALA A 86 -12.15 3.52 -16.53
C ALA A 86 -11.11 4.38 -17.27
N ALA A 87 -11.53 5.10 -18.31
CA ALA A 87 -10.67 6.00 -19.06
C ALA A 87 -10.18 7.17 -18.19
N PHE A 88 -11.10 7.80 -17.42
CA PHE A 88 -10.75 8.86 -16.50
C PHE A 88 -9.74 8.40 -15.44
N GLN A 89 -9.92 7.20 -14.88
CA GLN A 89 -9.03 6.64 -13.86
C GLN A 89 -7.62 6.38 -14.40
N GLN A 90 -7.48 5.93 -15.64
CA GLN A 90 -6.17 5.74 -16.26
C GLN A 90 -5.41 7.08 -16.35
N ALA A 91 -6.05 8.12 -16.91
CA ALA A 91 -5.44 9.45 -17.02
C ALA A 91 -5.16 10.08 -15.64
N TYR A 92 -6.12 9.99 -14.72
CA TYR A 92 -6.01 10.51 -13.36
C TYR A 92 -4.87 9.84 -12.57
N THR A 93 -4.78 8.51 -12.59
CA THR A 93 -3.73 7.79 -11.85
C THR A 93 -2.34 8.01 -12.45
N ALA A 94 -2.23 8.13 -13.78
CA ALA A 94 -0.98 8.49 -14.44
C ALA A 94 -0.50 9.88 -14.02
N LEU A 95 -1.42 10.87 -13.97
CA LEU A 95 -1.14 12.22 -13.47
C LEU A 95 -0.66 12.19 -12.02
N LEU A 96 -1.40 11.51 -11.13
CA LEU A 96 -1.02 11.40 -9.72
C LEU A 96 0.35 10.78 -9.52
N ARG A 97 0.66 9.67 -10.19
CA ARG A 97 1.98 9.01 -10.07
C ARG A 97 3.10 9.96 -10.50
N THR A 98 2.91 10.64 -11.62
CA THR A 98 3.92 11.56 -12.18
C THR A 98 4.15 12.75 -11.25
N ARG A 99 3.07 13.40 -10.78
CA ARG A 99 3.17 14.61 -9.96
C ARG A 99 3.59 14.31 -8.53
N MET A 100 3.16 13.20 -7.93
CA MET A 100 3.52 12.86 -6.54
C MET A 100 4.93 12.27 -6.40
N ALA A 101 5.51 11.67 -7.45
CA ALA A 101 6.82 11.01 -7.37
C ALA A 101 7.95 11.93 -6.89
N GLY A 102 7.90 13.23 -7.22
CA GLY A 102 8.89 14.22 -6.79
C GLY A 102 8.76 14.68 -5.34
N PHE A 103 7.56 14.58 -4.75
CA PHE A 103 7.30 15.07 -3.38
C PHE A 103 7.55 14.02 -2.29
N LEU A 104 7.68 12.74 -2.67
CA LEU A 104 7.92 11.66 -1.72
C LEU A 104 9.42 11.35 -1.62
N LYS A 105 9.87 10.99 -0.41
CA LYS A 105 11.24 10.49 -0.21
C LYS A 105 11.43 9.21 -1.01
N LYS A 106 12.59 9.08 -1.66
CA LYS A 106 12.98 7.86 -2.36
C LYS A 106 13.00 6.70 -1.37
N ARG A 107 12.54 5.53 -1.81
CA ARG A 107 12.61 4.31 -1.01
C ARG A 107 14.07 3.91 -0.80
N ASP A 108 14.48 3.79 0.46
CA ASP A 108 15.84 3.37 0.85
C ASP A 108 16.04 1.87 0.63
N LYS A 109 16.13 1.44 -0.64
CA LYS A 109 16.38 0.05 -1.02
C LYS A 109 17.64 -0.51 -0.38
N ALA A 110 18.63 0.33 -0.07
CA ALA A 110 19.84 -0.09 0.63
C ALA A 110 19.57 -0.51 2.08
N LYS A 111 18.73 0.24 2.81
CA LYS A 111 18.35 -0.08 4.20
C LYS A 111 17.55 -1.39 4.25
N GLU A 112 16.60 -1.54 3.33
CA GLU A 112 15.80 -2.78 3.22
C GLU A 112 16.66 -4.00 2.84
N ARG A 113 17.57 -3.85 1.87
CA ARG A 113 18.50 -4.93 1.52
C ARG A 113 19.41 -5.31 2.70
N ARG A 114 19.83 -4.34 3.53
CA ARG A 114 20.61 -4.61 4.75
C ARG A 114 19.79 -5.36 5.79
N THR A 115 18.55 -4.95 6.03
CA THR A 115 17.65 -5.67 6.96
C THR A 115 17.36 -7.08 6.46
N ASP A 116 17.11 -7.26 5.17
CA ASP A 116 16.83 -8.56 4.58
C ASP A 116 18.05 -9.49 4.63
N LYS A 117 19.26 -8.96 4.35
CA LYS A 117 20.51 -9.71 4.51
C LYS A 117 20.74 -10.10 5.97
N ALA A 118 20.57 -9.17 6.90
CA ALA A 118 20.72 -9.46 8.34
C ALA A 118 19.72 -10.52 8.82
N LEU A 119 18.46 -10.46 8.37
CA LEU A 119 17.46 -11.48 8.69
C LEU A 119 17.80 -12.83 8.06
N LYS A 120 18.29 -12.87 6.81
CA LYS A 120 18.76 -14.10 6.17
C LYS A 120 19.97 -14.69 6.90
N GLU A 121 20.93 -13.88 7.29
CA GLU A 121 22.10 -14.30 8.06
C GLU A 121 21.72 -14.81 9.46
N GLN A 122 20.79 -14.12 10.14
CA GLN A 122 20.25 -14.60 11.42
C GLN A 122 19.53 -15.94 11.27
N ARG A 123 18.70 -16.10 10.23
CA ARG A 123 18.04 -17.38 9.92
C ARG A 123 19.05 -18.48 9.63
N LYS A 124 20.02 -18.23 8.77
CA LYS A 124 21.10 -19.18 8.44
C LYS A 124 21.91 -19.55 9.68
N ARG A 125 22.24 -18.57 10.54
CA ARG A 125 22.94 -18.79 11.80
C ARG A 125 22.11 -19.68 12.73
N LEU A 126 20.81 -19.43 12.88
CA LEU A 126 19.91 -20.27 13.67
C LEU A 126 19.82 -21.70 13.13
N GLU A 127 19.76 -21.87 11.80
CA GLU A 127 19.76 -23.18 11.13
C GLU A 127 21.09 -23.93 11.32
N ASP A 128 22.20 -23.22 11.21
CA ASP A 128 23.54 -23.75 11.47
C ASP A 128 23.70 -24.24 12.91
N PHE A 129 23.20 -23.47 13.90
CA PHE A 129 23.20 -23.90 15.30
C PHE A 129 22.18 -25.01 15.61
N ALA A 130 21.15 -25.19 14.78
CA ALA A 130 20.21 -26.31 14.90
C ALA A 130 20.83 -27.65 14.42
N SER A 131 21.88 -27.60 13.60
CA SER A 131 22.63 -28.78 13.17
C SER A 131 23.43 -29.37 14.34
N LYS A 132 23.25 -30.68 14.60
CA LYS A 132 23.86 -31.39 15.74
C LYS A 132 25.40 -31.37 15.68
N ALA A 133 25.97 -31.32 14.47
CA ALA A 133 27.41 -31.36 14.20
C ALA A 133 28.17 -30.12 14.70
N LYS A 134 27.62 -28.91 14.55
CA LYS A 134 28.25 -27.69 15.07
C LYS A 134 28.14 -27.58 16.59
N VAL A 135 27.07 -28.10 17.19
CA VAL A 135 26.89 -28.13 18.65
C VAL A 135 27.91 -29.04 19.35
N SER A 136 28.33 -30.14 18.71
CA SER A 136 29.36 -31.02 19.26
C SER A 136 30.77 -30.43 19.22
N GLN A 137 31.02 -29.44 18.35
CA GLN A 137 32.31 -28.72 18.26
C GLN A 137 32.40 -27.55 19.26
N ILE A 138 31.30 -27.20 19.94
CA ILE A 138 31.27 -26.09 20.90
C ILE A 138 31.52 -26.63 22.32
N GLY A 139 32.75 -26.45 22.80
CA GLY A 139 33.15 -26.74 24.18
C GLY A 139 33.24 -28.23 24.52
N SER A 140 33.87 -28.53 25.64
CA SER A 140 34.07 -29.90 26.11
C SER A 140 32.79 -30.55 26.66
N LYS A 141 32.77 -31.89 26.70
CA LYS A 141 31.68 -32.71 27.26
C LYS A 141 31.64 -32.62 28.79
N ARG A 142 32.80 -32.45 29.43
CA ARG A 142 33.02 -32.37 30.88
C ARG A 142 34.08 -31.30 31.16
N GLY A 143 33.99 -30.61 32.30
CA GLY A 143 34.95 -29.58 32.70
C GLY A 143 34.73 -28.22 32.02
N ALA A 144 35.82 -27.46 31.82
CA ALA A 144 35.80 -26.11 31.27
C ALA A 144 35.15 -26.10 29.87
N GLY A 145 34.06 -25.34 29.70
CA GLY A 145 33.29 -25.28 28.46
C GLY A 145 31.99 -26.08 28.46
N ARG A 146 31.73 -26.93 29.47
CA ARG A 146 30.47 -27.71 29.60
C ARG A 146 29.23 -26.82 29.58
N ARG A 147 29.25 -25.69 30.30
CA ARG A 147 28.10 -24.76 30.38
C ARG A 147 27.79 -24.11 29.02
N LYS A 148 28.83 -23.80 28.23
CA LYS A 148 28.69 -23.29 26.85
C LYS A 148 28.04 -24.35 25.95
N ARG A 149 28.50 -25.61 26.06
CA ARG A 149 27.93 -26.75 25.32
C ARG A 149 26.46 -27.02 25.67
N GLN A 150 26.11 -27.01 26.96
CA GLN A 150 24.72 -27.20 27.41
C GLN A 150 23.78 -26.12 26.87
N ASN A 151 24.21 -24.86 26.89
CA ASN A 151 23.44 -23.76 26.33
C ASN A 151 23.25 -23.89 24.82
N ALA A 152 24.28 -24.34 24.08
CA ALA A 152 24.18 -24.63 22.65
C ALA A 152 23.20 -25.78 22.36
N GLN A 153 23.24 -26.86 23.15
CA GLN A 153 22.29 -27.99 23.02
C GLN A 153 20.84 -27.58 23.28
N LYS A 154 20.59 -26.79 24.34
CA LYS A 154 19.25 -26.25 24.64
C LYS A 154 18.71 -25.37 23.51
N ARG A 155 19.56 -24.48 22.95
CA ARG A 155 19.19 -23.63 21.80
C ARG A 155 18.88 -24.44 20.55
N ALA A 156 19.69 -25.45 20.24
CA ALA A 156 19.47 -26.33 19.09
C ALA A 156 18.18 -27.17 19.22
N ALA A 157 17.89 -27.67 20.42
CA ALA A 157 16.64 -28.39 20.70
C ALA A 157 15.41 -27.49 20.50
N LYS A 158 15.45 -26.26 21.01
CA LYS A 158 14.36 -25.29 20.82
C LYS A 158 14.15 -24.95 19.34
N ALA A 159 15.21 -24.71 18.59
CA ALA A 159 15.13 -24.44 17.14
C ALA A 159 14.52 -25.62 16.35
N ARG A 160 14.83 -26.86 16.73
CA ARG A 160 14.22 -28.06 16.13
C ARG A 160 12.73 -28.20 16.43
N MET A 161 12.34 -27.93 17.68
CA MET A 161 10.93 -27.93 18.09
C MET A 161 10.12 -26.88 17.33
N GLU A 162 10.64 -25.66 17.18
CA GLU A 162 10.00 -24.61 16.38
C GLU A 162 9.88 -25.01 14.90
N ARG A 163 10.92 -25.63 14.32
CA ARG A 163 10.86 -26.14 12.94
C ARG A 163 9.80 -27.23 12.77
N MET A 164 9.68 -28.15 13.73
CA MET A 164 8.64 -29.18 13.72
C MET A 164 7.23 -28.58 13.88
N ARG A 165 7.08 -27.55 14.73
CA ARG A 165 5.82 -26.82 14.91
C ARG A 165 5.39 -26.09 13.64
N LEU A 166 6.31 -25.40 12.97
CA LEU A 166 6.07 -24.72 11.69
C LEU A 166 5.77 -25.72 10.55
N ALA A 167 6.48 -26.85 10.50
CA ALA A 167 6.20 -27.92 9.53
C ALA A 167 4.82 -28.57 9.76
N LYS A 168 4.39 -28.72 11.02
CA LYS A 168 3.06 -29.21 11.37
C LYS A 168 1.97 -28.20 11.01
N ALA A 169 2.20 -26.90 11.25
CA ALA A 169 1.26 -25.83 10.90
C ALA A 169 1.10 -25.67 9.37
N THR A 170 2.18 -25.79 8.61
CA THR A 170 2.14 -25.72 7.14
C THR A 170 1.49 -26.94 6.50
N LYS A 171 1.65 -28.14 7.06
CA LYS A 171 0.94 -29.35 6.63
C LYS A 171 -0.53 -29.39 7.05
N ALA A 172 -0.91 -28.67 8.11
CA ALA A 172 -2.29 -28.57 8.58
C ALA A 172 -3.09 -27.43 7.91
N ALA A 173 -2.45 -26.59 7.09
CA ALA A 173 -3.15 -25.63 6.25
C ALA A 173 -3.80 -26.37 5.06
N PRO A 174 -5.11 -26.26 4.84
CA PRO A 174 -5.77 -26.94 3.73
C PRO A 174 -5.26 -26.38 2.39
N GLN A 175 -4.90 -27.26 1.46
CA GLN A 175 -4.67 -26.87 0.07
C GLN A 175 -6.00 -26.39 -0.53
N GLY A 176 -6.20 -25.08 -0.57
CA GLY A 176 -7.35 -24.41 -1.18
C GLY A 176 -6.92 -23.44 -2.28
N SER A 177 -7.26 -23.80 -3.52
CA SER A 177 -7.28 -23.02 -4.77
C SER A 177 -5.97 -22.38 -5.26
N GLY A 178 -5.07 -23.20 -5.83
CA GLY A 178 -4.23 -22.78 -6.95
C GLY A 178 -5.02 -22.92 -8.26
N SER A 179 -5.36 -21.79 -8.89
CA SER A 179 -5.98 -21.74 -10.21
C SER A 179 -5.05 -22.31 -11.28
N ALA A 180 -5.57 -23.25 -12.07
CA ALA A 180 -4.90 -23.84 -13.21
C ALA A 180 -4.43 -22.77 -14.21
N ALA A 181 -3.14 -22.83 -14.55
CA ALA A 181 -2.60 -22.19 -15.73
C ALA A 181 -3.04 -22.97 -16.97
N ALA A 182 -3.72 -22.31 -17.91
CA ALA A 182 -4.09 -22.85 -19.21
C ALA A 182 -2.85 -23.07 -20.10
N PRO A 183 -2.69 -24.21 -20.78
CA PRO A 183 -1.75 -24.33 -21.88
C PRO A 183 -2.35 -23.69 -23.14
N LYS A 184 -1.54 -22.88 -23.83
CA LYS A 184 -1.81 -22.40 -25.19
C LYS A 184 -1.80 -23.60 -26.15
N ALA A 185 -2.82 -23.68 -26.99
CA ALA A 185 -2.77 -24.28 -28.32
C ALA A 185 -3.27 -23.21 -29.29
#